data_AF-A0A7S1ULB7-F1
#
_entry.id   AF-A0A7S1ULB7-F1
#
_cell.length_a   1.000
_cell.length_b   1.000
_cell.length_c   1.000
_cell.angle_alpha   90.00
_cell.angle_beta   90.00
_cell.angle_gamma   90.00
#
_symmetry.space_group_name_H-M   'P 1'
#
loop_
_entity.id
_entity.type
_entity.pdbx_description
1 polymer ?
#
loop_
_entity_poly.entity_id
_entity_poly.type
_entity_poly.pdbx_seq_one_letter_code
_entity_poly.pdbx_strand_id
1 'polypeptide(L)'
;TDNAPAPLARDTATDSPNDVVGADDRNLDDVVDDFLNDNDSIGPPAPVAPRALAVQKLPEPQPAFAPSSTPLDQPRRYMCWNYMGSVTLLQNEENMNNTVQIDFTNSASRRPVSFTDNMNFILGSLGEDGAFF
;
A
#
# COMPACT_ATOMS: atom_id res chain seq x y z
N THR A 1 38.69 -17.78 -23.93
CA THR A 1 38.82 -16.67 -22.97
C THR A 1 37.58 -16.67 -22.11
N ASP A 2 37.59 -17.56 -21.11
CA ASP A 2 36.54 -17.71 -20.10
C ASP A 2 36.62 -16.55 -19.11
N ASN A 3 35.48 -15.92 -18.82
CA ASN A 3 35.35 -14.90 -17.79
C ASN A 3 34.26 -15.33 -16.81
N ALA A 4 34.67 -15.88 -15.66
CA ALA A 4 33.80 -16.16 -14.52
C ALA A 4 34.01 -15.06 -13.46
N PRO A 5 32.96 -14.53 -12.82
CA PRO A 5 33.11 -13.60 -11.71
C PRO A 5 33.39 -14.32 -10.37
N ALA A 6 34.27 -13.73 -9.57
CA ALA A 6 34.75 -14.19 -8.26
C ALA A 6 33.70 -14.02 -7.12
N PRO A 7 33.80 -14.78 -6.00
CA PRO A 7 32.84 -14.73 -4.89
C PRO A 7 33.09 -13.56 -3.90
N LEU A 8 32.01 -13.06 -3.31
CA LEU A 8 31.95 -11.99 -2.31
C LEU A 8 32.65 -12.40 -0.98
N ALA A 9 33.54 -11.53 -0.49
CA ALA A 9 34.19 -11.66 0.81
C ALA A 9 33.22 -11.40 1.97
N ARG A 10 33.30 -12.25 3.00
CA ARG A 10 32.69 -12.07 4.33
C ARG A 10 33.64 -11.21 5.17
N ASP A 11 33.15 -10.09 5.71
CA ASP A 11 33.84 -9.36 6.77
C ASP A 11 33.24 -9.70 8.15
N THR A 12 34.13 -10.17 9.00
CA THR A 12 33.96 -10.56 10.39
C THR A 12 34.19 -9.37 11.33
N ALA A 13 33.27 -9.20 12.28
CA ALA A 13 33.43 -8.75 13.67
C ALA A 13 34.42 -7.61 14.02
N THR A 14 33.88 -6.54 14.63
CA THR A 14 34.52 -5.85 15.76
C THR A 14 33.49 -5.58 16.85
N ASP A 15 33.49 -6.47 17.84
CA ASP A 15 32.91 -6.29 19.18
C ASP A 15 33.85 -5.38 19.99
N SER A 16 33.32 -4.43 20.75
CA SER A 16 34.10 -3.57 21.66
C SER A 16 33.55 -3.70 23.08
N PRO A 17 34.30 -4.33 24.00
CA PRO A 17 33.92 -4.41 25.41
C PRO A 17 34.58 -3.26 26.18
N ASN A 18 33.78 -2.44 26.85
CA ASN A 18 34.26 -1.47 27.83
C ASN A 18 33.55 -1.73 29.17
N ASP A 19 33.99 -2.76 29.88
CA ASP A 19 33.72 -2.96 31.30
C ASP A 19 34.97 -2.50 32.08
N VAL A 20 34.91 -1.31 32.67
CA VAL A 20 35.85 -0.86 33.70
C VAL A 20 35.12 -0.93 35.04
N VAL A 21 35.22 -2.08 35.71
CA VAL A 21 34.85 -2.23 37.12
C VAL A 21 36.01 -1.77 38.00
N GLY A 22 36.04 -0.47 38.30
CA GLY A 22 36.84 0.11 39.37
C GLY A 22 35.97 0.30 40.61
N ALA A 23 36.20 -0.53 41.63
CA ALA A 23 35.64 -0.35 42.96
C ALA A 23 36.33 0.85 43.63
N ASP A 24 35.61 1.96 43.78
CA ASP A 24 36.03 3.07 44.64
C ASP A 24 34.95 3.35 45.69
N ASP A 25 35.28 2.92 46.90
CA ASP A 25 34.71 3.20 48.20
C ASP A 25 34.49 4.71 48.40
N ARG A 26 33.24 5.18 48.33
CA ARG A 26 32.87 6.58 48.62
C ARG A 26 31.61 6.65 49.47
N ASN A 27 31.85 6.88 50.76
CA ASN A 27 31.00 7.48 51.81
C ASN A 27 29.47 7.42 51.60
N LEU A 28 28.82 6.54 52.34
CA LEU A 28 27.35 6.40 52.45
C LEU A 28 26.68 7.45 53.37
N ASP A 29 27.39 8.52 53.77
CA ASP A 29 26.90 9.47 54.78
C ASP A 29 26.38 10.80 54.22
N ASP A 30 26.43 11.03 52.90
CA ASP A 30 26.08 12.32 52.26
C ASP A 30 24.73 12.32 51.50
N VAL A 31 23.89 11.29 51.69
CA VAL A 31 22.65 11.09 50.88
C VAL A 31 21.37 11.50 51.64
N VAL A 32 21.46 12.09 52.83
CA VAL A 32 20.28 12.29 53.70
C VAL A 32 19.69 13.71 53.76
N ASP A 33 20.32 14.73 53.15
CA ASP A 33 19.85 16.12 53.33
C ASP A 33 19.00 16.70 52.17
N ASP A 34 18.84 16.00 51.04
CA ASP A 34 18.06 16.49 49.89
C ASP A 34 16.59 15.99 49.85
N PHE A 35 16.16 15.20 50.83
CA PHE A 35 14.80 14.60 50.86
C PHE A 35 13.74 15.41 51.65
N LEU A 36 14.11 16.55 52.24
CA LEU A 36 13.20 17.32 53.12
C LEU A 36 13.06 18.79 52.72
N ASN A 37 13.22 19.13 51.45
CA ASN A 37 12.85 20.46 50.94
C ASN A 37 11.57 20.40 50.09
N ASP A 38 10.51 19.80 50.65
CA ASP A 38 9.13 19.97 50.17
C ASP A 38 8.65 21.38 50.55
N ASN A 39 9.12 22.37 49.80
CA ASN A 39 8.47 23.68 49.71
C ASN A 39 7.81 23.84 48.33
N ASP A 40 7.02 22.84 47.94
CA ASP A 40 6.08 22.96 46.84
C ASP A 40 4.82 23.68 47.34
N SER A 41 4.90 25.00 47.39
CA SER A 41 3.73 25.85 47.51
C SER A 41 2.84 25.58 46.29
N ILE A 42 1.79 24.78 46.47
CA ILE A 42 0.75 24.50 45.48
C ILE A 42 0.02 25.83 45.19
N GLY A 43 0.57 26.58 44.24
CA GLY A 43 -0.15 27.65 43.58
C GLY A 43 -1.34 27.09 42.80
N PRO A 44 -2.37 27.90 42.53
CA PRO A 44 -3.50 27.44 41.73
C PRO A 44 -3.00 26.88 40.40
N PRO A 45 -3.53 25.73 39.93
CA PRO A 45 -3.11 25.13 38.68
C PRO A 45 -3.25 26.17 37.57
N ALA A 46 -2.15 26.45 36.86
CA ALA A 46 -2.19 27.31 35.69
C ALA A 46 -3.23 26.72 34.71
N PRO A 47 -4.07 27.54 34.06
CA PRO A 47 -5.06 27.04 33.12
C PRO A 47 -4.33 26.30 31.99
N VAL A 48 -4.46 24.98 31.99
CA VAL A 48 -3.91 24.11 30.94
C VAL A 48 -4.73 24.42 29.70
N ALA A 49 -4.15 25.21 28.77
CA ALA A 49 -4.80 25.52 27.52
C ALA A 49 -5.21 24.19 26.83
N PRO A 50 -6.44 24.08 26.30
CA PRO A 50 -6.85 22.87 25.63
C PRO A 50 -5.88 22.60 24.49
N ARG A 51 -5.19 21.46 24.56
CA ARG A 51 -4.30 21.00 23.49
C ARG A 51 -5.18 20.77 22.28
N ALA A 52 -5.20 21.73 21.37
CA ALA A 52 -5.91 21.60 20.11
C ALA A 52 -5.34 20.37 19.39
N LEU A 53 -6.10 19.28 19.39
CA LEU A 53 -5.81 18.14 18.54
C LEU A 53 -5.93 18.66 17.12
N ALA A 54 -4.80 18.77 16.43
CA ALA A 54 -4.80 19.11 15.01
C ALA A 54 -5.71 18.12 14.30
N VAL A 55 -6.84 18.60 13.78
CA VAL A 55 -7.74 17.79 12.97
C VAL A 55 -6.96 17.47 11.70
N GLN A 56 -6.37 16.28 11.64
CA GLN A 56 -5.71 15.81 10.43
C GLN A 56 -6.82 15.56 9.39
N LYS A 57 -6.78 16.31 8.28
CA LYS A 57 -7.68 16.07 7.15
C LYS A 57 -7.35 14.68 6.59
N LEU A 58 -8.27 13.74 6.75
CA LEU A 58 -8.15 12.41 6.15
C LEU A 58 -8.18 12.53 4.62
N PRO A 59 -7.45 11.66 3.89
CA PRO A 59 -7.53 11.61 2.43
C PRO A 59 -8.94 11.20 2.00
N GLU A 60 -9.32 11.63 0.79
CA GLU A 60 -10.59 11.22 0.20
C GLU A 60 -10.58 9.69 -0.06
N PRO A 61 -11.71 8.99 0.13
CA PRO A 61 -11.82 7.57 -0.18
C PRO A 61 -11.52 7.29 -1.66
N GLN A 62 -10.85 6.16 -1.93
CA GLN A 62 -10.61 5.72 -3.30
C GLN A 62 -11.95 5.44 -4.03
N PRO A 63 -12.07 5.83 -5.31
CA PRO A 63 -13.26 5.52 -6.10
C PRO A 63 -13.37 4.01 -6.38
N ALA A 64 -14.57 3.55 -6.73
CA ALA A 64 -14.77 2.17 -7.15
C ALA A 64 -14.01 1.88 -8.46
N PHE A 65 -13.39 0.71 -8.56
CA PHE A 65 -12.66 0.27 -9.74
C PHE A 65 -12.84 -1.24 -9.96
N ALA A 66 -12.75 -1.66 -11.23
CA ALA A 66 -12.69 -3.08 -11.57
C ALA A 66 -11.23 -3.57 -11.55
N PRO A 67 -10.98 -4.82 -11.13
CA PRO A 67 -9.64 -5.38 -11.13
C PRO A 67 -9.11 -5.47 -12.57
N SER A 68 -7.89 -4.98 -12.77
CA SER A 68 -7.22 -4.95 -14.08
C SER A 68 -7.96 -4.18 -15.19
N SER A 69 -8.93 -3.32 -14.85
CA SER A 69 -9.59 -2.46 -15.84
C SER A 69 -8.75 -1.22 -16.16
N THR A 70 -8.87 -0.70 -17.38
CA THR A 70 -8.33 0.62 -17.72
C THR A 70 -9.38 1.72 -17.54
N PRO A 71 -8.96 3.00 -17.40
CA PRO A 71 -9.87 4.13 -17.22
C PRO A 71 -10.95 4.25 -18.32
N LEU A 72 -12.04 4.95 -18.01
CA LEU A 72 -13.24 5.07 -18.85
C LEU A 72 -13.08 5.99 -20.08
N ASP A 73 -12.04 6.80 -20.12
CA ASP A 73 -11.78 7.82 -21.13
C ASP A 73 -11.19 7.27 -22.43
N GLN A 74 -10.81 5.99 -22.45
CA GLN A 74 -10.19 5.35 -23.60
C GLN A 74 -11.24 4.76 -24.56
N PRO A 75 -11.17 5.07 -25.88
CA PRO A 75 -12.11 4.51 -26.86
C PRO A 75 -11.97 2.99 -26.98
N ARG A 76 -10.77 2.45 -26.73
CA ARG A 76 -10.53 1.02 -26.56
C ARG A 76 -9.98 0.78 -25.16
N ARG A 77 -10.75 0.11 -24.30
CA ARG A 77 -10.40 -0.09 -22.90
C ARG A 77 -10.61 -1.52 -22.43
N TYR A 78 -9.81 -1.96 -21.48
CA TYR A 78 -10.01 -3.25 -20.83
C TYR A 78 -11.03 -3.11 -19.70
N MET A 79 -12.07 -3.93 -19.73
CA MET A 79 -13.03 -4.03 -18.63
C MET A 79 -12.52 -4.97 -17.55
N CYS A 80 -11.83 -6.05 -17.95
CA CYS A 80 -11.04 -6.89 -17.06
C CYS A 80 -9.96 -7.64 -17.85
N TRP A 81 -8.91 -8.05 -17.13
CA TRP A 81 -7.88 -8.94 -17.64
C TRP A 81 -7.40 -9.85 -16.52
N ASN A 82 -7.59 -11.15 -16.69
CA ASN A 82 -7.19 -12.19 -15.75
C ASN A 82 -6.59 -13.40 -16.47
N TYR A 83 -6.39 -14.50 -15.75
CA TYR A 83 -5.80 -15.73 -16.31
C TYR A 83 -6.72 -16.48 -17.28
N MET A 84 -8.03 -16.20 -17.28
CA MET A 84 -8.97 -16.76 -18.25
C MET A 84 -8.86 -16.07 -19.60
N GLY A 85 -8.61 -14.76 -19.60
CA GLY A 85 -8.57 -13.95 -20.79
C GLY A 85 -8.69 -12.46 -20.52
N SER A 86 -9.08 -11.72 -21.56
CA SER A 86 -9.32 -10.29 -21.50
C SER A 86 -10.69 -9.94 -22.09
N VAL A 87 -11.29 -8.90 -21.51
CA VAL A 87 -12.53 -8.31 -22.00
C VAL A 87 -12.24 -6.86 -22.38
N THR A 88 -12.43 -6.55 -23.65
CA THR A 88 -12.17 -5.21 -24.22
C THR A 88 -13.49 -4.59 -24.66
N LEU A 89 -13.71 -3.34 -24.26
CA LEU A 89 -14.76 -2.49 -24.81
C LEU A 89 -14.16 -1.60 -25.90
N LEU A 90 -14.74 -1.65 -27.08
CA LEU A 90 -14.44 -0.75 -28.18
C LEU A 90 -15.63 0.19 -28.37
N GLN A 91 -15.42 1.45 -28.00
CA GLN A 91 -16.33 2.54 -28.29
C GLN A 91 -16.11 3.01 -29.73
N ASN A 92 -17.20 3.09 -30.48
CA ASN A 92 -17.16 3.66 -31.82
C ASN A 92 -17.58 5.14 -31.72
N GLU A 93 -16.73 6.04 -32.23
CA GLU A 93 -17.00 7.48 -32.18
C GLU A 93 -18.08 7.91 -33.19
N GLU A 94 -18.18 7.18 -34.31
CA GLU A 94 -19.12 7.51 -35.40
C GLU A 94 -20.52 6.95 -35.14
N ASN A 95 -20.59 5.78 -34.51
CA ASN A 95 -21.85 5.10 -34.21
C ASN A 95 -21.93 4.89 -32.69
N MET A 96 -23.07 5.20 -32.06
CA MET A 96 -23.33 4.96 -30.62
C MET A 96 -23.38 3.47 -30.23
N ASN A 97 -22.74 2.61 -31.00
CA ASN A 97 -22.74 1.16 -30.85
C ASN A 97 -21.38 0.76 -30.29
N ASN A 98 -21.32 0.52 -28.98
CA ASN A 98 -20.14 -0.05 -28.36
C ASN A 98 -20.04 -1.53 -28.74
N THR A 99 -18.82 -2.07 -28.81
CA THR A 99 -18.59 -3.49 -29.06
C THR A 99 -17.77 -4.07 -27.94
N VAL A 100 -18.30 -5.11 -27.31
CA VAL A 100 -17.56 -5.90 -26.33
C VAL A 100 -16.88 -7.05 -27.05
N GLN A 101 -15.61 -7.26 -26.74
CA GLN A 101 -14.78 -8.36 -27.25
C GLN A 101 -14.21 -9.15 -26.08
N ILE A 102 -14.38 -10.47 -26.11
CA ILE A 102 -13.88 -11.41 -25.12
C ILE A 102 -12.86 -12.31 -25.82
N ASP A 103 -11.60 -12.18 -25.40
CA ASP A 103 -10.49 -12.98 -25.89
C ASP A 103 -10.01 -13.93 -24.78
N PHE A 104 -10.00 -15.23 -25.06
CA PHE A 104 -9.56 -16.24 -24.10
C PHE A 104 -8.06 -16.53 -24.28
N THR A 105 -7.33 -16.65 -23.17
CA THR A 105 -5.91 -17.01 -23.19
C THR A 105 -5.69 -18.39 -23.80
N ASN A 106 -6.60 -19.34 -23.55
CA ASN A 106 -6.60 -20.65 -24.18
C ASN A 106 -7.67 -20.75 -25.28
N SER A 107 -7.29 -20.38 -26.50
CA SER A 107 -8.15 -20.44 -27.69
C SER A 107 -8.52 -21.87 -28.12
N ALA A 108 -7.81 -22.90 -27.64
CA ALA A 108 -8.18 -24.29 -27.90
C ALA A 108 -9.41 -24.72 -27.09
N SER A 109 -9.64 -24.11 -25.93
CA SER A 109 -10.78 -24.42 -25.07
C SER A 109 -12.04 -23.64 -25.43
N ARG A 110 -11.88 -22.39 -25.90
CA ARG A 110 -12.99 -21.45 -26.13
C ARG A 110 -12.71 -20.55 -27.30
N ARG A 111 -13.77 -20.26 -28.06
CA ARG A 111 -13.71 -19.30 -29.15
C ARG A 111 -13.87 -17.88 -28.60
N PRO A 112 -13.14 -16.89 -29.14
CA PRO A 112 -13.41 -15.48 -28.86
C PRO A 112 -14.86 -15.13 -29.18
N VAL A 113 -15.44 -14.24 -28.39
CA VAL A 113 -16.83 -13.79 -28.54
C VAL A 113 -16.83 -12.27 -28.70
N SER A 114 -17.62 -11.77 -29.64
CA SER A 114 -17.87 -10.34 -29.78
C SER A 114 -19.35 -10.06 -29.94
N PHE A 115 -19.82 -8.98 -29.31
CA PHE A 115 -21.21 -8.56 -29.42
C PHE A 115 -21.32 -7.04 -29.27
N THR A 116 -22.40 -6.49 -29.86
CA THR A 116 -22.72 -5.06 -29.73
C THR A 116 -23.36 -4.81 -28.36
N ASP A 117 -22.77 -3.88 -27.62
CA ASP A 117 -23.32 -3.36 -26.36
C ASP A 117 -24.25 -2.18 -26.64
N ASN A 118 -25.52 -2.36 -26.26
CA ASN A 118 -26.57 -1.35 -26.38
C ASN A 118 -26.94 -0.73 -25.01
N MET A 119 -26.32 -1.18 -23.92
CA MET A 119 -26.61 -0.75 -22.55
C MET A 119 -25.49 0.09 -21.95
N ASN A 120 -24.38 0.28 -22.66
CA ASN A 120 -23.20 1.05 -22.25
C ASN A 120 -22.58 0.50 -20.96
N PHE A 121 -22.19 -0.78 -21.00
CA PHE A 121 -21.57 -1.44 -19.87
C PHE A 121 -20.28 -0.74 -19.45
N ILE A 122 -20.15 -0.48 -18.15
CA ILE A 122 -18.97 0.16 -17.57
C ILE A 122 -18.01 -0.82 -16.90
N LEU A 123 -18.51 -1.97 -16.45
CA LEU A 123 -17.81 -3.01 -15.71
C LEU A 123 -17.97 -4.36 -16.41
N GLY A 124 -16.96 -5.21 -16.28
CA GLY A 124 -17.00 -6.56 -16.83
C GLY A 124 -16.13 -7.48 -15.99
N SER A 125 -16.52 -8.75 -15.88
CA SER A 125 -15.74 -9.78 -15.19
C SER A 125 -15.82 -11.09 -15.95
N LEU A 126 -14.69 -11.79 -16.05
CA LEU A 126 -14.56 -13.06 -16.77
C LEU A 126 -14.28 -14.20 -15.79
N GLY A 127 -15.15 -15.21 -15.76
CA GLY A 127 -15.01 -16.41 -14.94
C GLY A 127 -14.88 -17.67 -15.78
N GLU A 128 -14.83 -18.81 -15.10
CA GLU A 128 -14.76 -20.12 -15.74
C GLU A 128 -16.06 -20.46 -16.46
N ASP A 129 -17.24 -20.19 -15.93
CA ASP A 129 -18.47 -20.59 -16.64
C ASP A 129 -19.01 -19.51 -17.60
N GLY A 130 -18.48 -18.28 -17.54
CA GLY A 130 -18.98 -17.19 -18.36
C GLY A 130 -18.41 -15.83 -17.98
N ALA A 131 -19.09 -14.78 -18.44
CA ALA A 131 -18.73 -13.40 -18.17
C ALA A 131 -19.96 -12.61 -17.68
N PHE A 132 -19.71 -11.61 -16.83
CA PHE A 132 -20.70 -10.68 -16.29
C PHE A 132 -20.43 -9.26 -16.79
N PHE A 133 -21.50 -8.51 -17.08
CA PHE A 133 -21.51 -7.15 -17.63
C PHE A 133 -22.63 -6.32 -17.00
#